data_AF-A0A3N5UAJ0-F1
#
_entry.id   AF-A0A3N5UAJ0-F1
#
_cell.length_a   1.000
_cell.length_b   1.000
_cell.length_c   1.000
_cell.angle_alpha   90.00
_cell.angle_beta   90.00
_cell.angle_gamma   90.00
#
_symmetry.space_group_name_H-M   'P 1'
#
loop_
_entity.id
_entity.type
_entity.pdbx_description
1 polymer ?
#
loop_
_entity_poly.entity_id
_entity_poly.type
_entity_poly.pdbx_seq_one_letter_code
_entity_poly.pdbx_strand_id
1 'polypeptide(L)'
;MDTIVPPFTTIQAGERSQVSHPVPNRWSRLLTLGGAGILAALLLVVAYADSLAFLFQQWMEDDNYSHGIFVPVIVGYLIWWRRKAVMAAGVVPSWWGVGLVLFGLILFVLGELSTLYVVLYLSLWFVVIGLVIAAIGIHASRAIIFPLGYLLTMFPLPQILEQNLSAQLQLISSAFGVGCLQLIGITAFREGNVIDLGPIQLQVVEACSGLRYLFPLTSLALLCAYLFQDRVWKKILLVASAVPIAIVLNGLRIGMIGLLIEWYGQGAAEGFMHA
;
A
#
# COMPACT_ATOMS: atom_id res chain seq x y z
N MET A 1 -48.14 -80.21 -50.40
CA MET A 1 -46.67 -80.32 -50.26
C MET A 1 -46.09 -78.92 -50.34
N ASP A 2 -46.55 -78.00 -49.50
CA ASP A 2 -46.40 -77.93 -48.03
C ASP A 2 -45.19 -77.06 -47.69
N THR A 3 -45.52 -75.77 -47.59
CA THR A 3 -45.17 -74.85 -46.50
C THR A 3 -44.22 -75.38 -45.44
N ILE A 4 -43.04 -74.77 -45.30
CA ILE A 4 -42.48 -74.43 -43.98
C ILE A 4 -41.76 -73.08 -44.10
N VAL A 5 -42.44 -72.04 -43.62
CA VAL A 5 -41.86 -70.75 -43.22
C VAL A 5 -41.33 -70.93 -41.79
N PRO A 6 -40.04 -70.68 -41.49
CA PRO A 6 -39.60 -70.45 -40.12
C PRO A 6 -39.74 -68.97 -39.73
N PRO A 7 -39.96 -68.68 -38.43
CA PRO A 7 -40.60 -67.44 -37.99
C PRO A 7 -39.64 -66.26 -37.93
N PHE A 8 -40.23 -65.07 -38.08
CA PHE A 8 -39.68 -63.79 -37.65
C PHE A 8 -39.10 -63.89 -36.23
N THR A 9 -37.77 -63.89 -36.11
CA THR A 9 -37.09 -63.48 -34.89
C THR A 9 -36.59 -62.06 -35.09
N THR A 10 -37.41 -61.13 -34.62
CA THR A 10 -37.05 -59.73 -34.36
C THR A 10 -35.87 -59.72 -33.40
N ILE A 11 -34.63 -59.67 -33.92
CA ILE A 11 -33.49 -59.32 -33.08
C ILE A 11 -33.71 -57.86 -32.71
N GLN A 12 -34.10 -57.64 -31.44
CA GLN A 12 -34.21 -56.33 -30.86
C GLN A 12 -32.89 -55.59 -31.10
N ALA A 13 -32.98 -54.48 -31.83
CA ALA A 13 -31.96 -53.45 -31.80
C ALA A 13 -31.80 -53.08 -30.34
N GLY A 14 -30.71 -53.56 -29.71
CA GLY A 14 -30.36 -53.16 -28.36
C GLY A 14 -30.34 -51.64 -28.34
N GLU A 15 -31.27 -51.05 -27.59
CA GLU A 15 -31.16 -49.68 -27.15
C GLU A 15 -29.81 -49.57 -26.48
N ARG A 16 -28.81 -49.05 -27.20
CA ARG A 16 -27.71 -48.34 -26.55
C ARG A 16 -28.41 -47.20 -25.84
N SER A 17 -28.70 -47.41 -24.57
CA SER A 17 -28.90 -46.38 -23.58
C SER A 17 -27.72 -45.43 -23.73
N GLN A 18 -27.92 -44.40 -24.54
CA GLN A 18 -27.04 -43.25 -24.59
C GLN A 18 -27.12 -42.67 -23.18
N VAL A 19 -26.18 -43.08 -22.33
CA VAL A 19 -25.91 -42.40 -21.08
C VAL A 19 -25.45 -41.02 -21.51
N SER A 20 -26.40 -40.09 -21.61
CA SER A 20 -26.14 -38.69 -21.81
C SER A 20 -25.36 -38.24 -20.58
N HIS A 21 -24.04 -38.28 -20.66
CA HIS A 21 -23.20 -37.61 -19.67
C HIS A 21 -23.70 -36.16 -19.65
N PRO A 22 -24.20 -35.65 -18.51
CA PRO A 22 -24.70 -34.29 -18.46
C PRO A 22 -23.51 -33.40 -18.81
N VAL A 23 -23.54 -32.82 -20.02
CA VAL A 23 -22.52 -31.86 -20.45
C VAL A 23 -22.62 -30.75 -19.42
N PRO A 24 -21.58 -30.55 -18.59
CA PRO A 24 -21.70 -29.67 -17.44
C PRO A 24 -22.11 -28.29 -17.92
N ASN A 25 -23.30 -27.88 -17.50
CA ASN A 25 -23.97 -26.69 -17.98
C ASN A 25 -23.00 -25.51 -17.80
N ARG A 26 -22.75 -24.74 -18.86
CA ARG A 26 -21.80 -23.61 -18.81
C ARG A 26 -22.13 -22.66 -17.65
N TRP A 27 -23.42 -22.54 -17.33
CA TRP A 27 -23.96 -21.80 -16.20
C TRP A 27 -23.58 -22.40 -14.83
N SER A 28 -23.60 -23.72 -14.65
CA SER A 28 -23.19 -24.34 -13.38
C SER A 28 -21.70 -24.20 -13.13
N ARG A 29 -20.86 -24.28 -14.18
CA ARG A 29 -19.42 -24.00 -14.08
C ARG A 29 -19.11 -22.54 -13.76
N LEU A 30 -19.84 -21.59 -14.34
CA LEU A 30 -19.68 -20.17 -14.04
C LEU A 30 -20.13 -19.84 -12.60
N LEU A 31 -21.19 -20.47 -12.13
CA LEU A 31 -21.67 -20.31 -10.75
C LEU A 31 -20.72 -20.93 -9.72
N THR A 32 -20.14 -22.11 -9.98
CA THR A 32 -19.17 -22.73 -9.06
C THR A 32 -17.84 -22.00 -9.04
N LEU A 33 -17.32 -21.55 -10.19
CA LEU A 33 -16.09 -20.76 -10.26
C LEU A 33 -16.28 -19.36 -9.64
N GLY A 34 -17.44 -18.72 -9.87
CA GLY A 34 -17.78 -17.45 -9.23
C GLY A 34 -17.94 -17.59 -7.71
N GLY A 35 -18.63 -18.63 -7.25
CA GLY A 35 -18.78 -18.93 -5.83
C GLY A 35 -17.46 -19.25 -5.13
N ALA A 36 -16.59 -20.03 -5.77
CA ALA A 36 -15.25 -20.32 -5.25
C ALA A 36 -14.37 -19.06 -5.16
N GLY A 37 -14.46 -18.16 -6.16
CA GLY A 37 -13.76 -16.88 -6.14
C GLY A 37 -14.23 -15.95 -5.01
N ILE A 38 -15.55 -15.86 -4.80
CA ILE A 38 -16.13 -15.08 -3.69
C ILE A 38 -15.73 -15.65 -2.34
N LEU A 39 -15.79 -16.98 -2.18
CA LEU A 39 -15.36 -17.64 -0.95
C LEU A 39 -13.87 -17.42 -0.67
N ALA A 40 -13.01 -17.54 -1.68
CA ALA A 40 -11.59 -17.26 -1.54
C ALA A 40 -11.32 -15.79 -1.15
N ALA A 41 -12.04 -14.84 -1.74
CA ALA A 41 -11.95 -13.44 -1.37
C ALA A 41 -12.40 -13.20 0.08
N LEU A 42 -13.51 -13.82 0.51
CA LEU A 42 -13.99 -13.75 1.89
C LEU A 42 -12.97 -14.34 2.87
N LEU A 43 -12.39 -15.50 2.56
CA LEU A 43 -11.36 -16.13 3.39
C LEU A 43 -10.11 -15.26 3.50
N LEU A 44 -9.68 -14.62 2.42
CA LEU A 44 -8.58 -13.66 2.47
C LEU A 44 -8.92 -12.45 3.33
N VAL A 45 -10.11 -11.87 3.18
CA VAL A 45 -10.53 -10.73 4.02
C VAL A 45 -10.54 -11.11 5.51
N VAL A 46 -11.04 -12.30 5.85
CA VAL A 46 -11.03 -12.80 7.23
C VAL A 46 -9.60 -13.04 7.71
N ALA A 47 -8.74 -13.66 6.89
CA ALA A 47 -7.35 -13.94 7.26
C ALA A 47 -6.53 -12.66 7.51
N TYR A 48 -6.76 -11.61 6.73
CA TYR A 48 -6.06 -10.32 6.88
C TYR A 48 -6.81 -9.33 7.78
N ALA A 49 -7.91 -9.73 8.45
CA ALA A 49 -8.75 -8.79 9.21
C ALA A 49 -7.97 -8.04 10.29
N ASP A 50 -7.17 -8.77 11.09
CA ASP A 50 -6.37 -8.17 12.16
C ASP A 50 -5.27 -7.27 11.61
N SER A 51 -4.58 -7.71 10.54
CA SER A 51 -3.56 -6.90 9.86
C SER A 51 -4.13 -5.61 9.26
N LEU A 52 -5.33 -5.68 8.68
CA LEU A 52 -6.02 -4.52 8.10
C LEU A 52 -6.54 -3.59 9.19
N ALA A 53 -7.05 -4.12 10.30
CA ALA A 53 -7.47 -3.34 11.45
C ALA A 53 -6.29 -2.57 12.06
N PHE A 54 -5.14 -3.24 12.25
CA PHE A 54 -3.93 -2.60 12.72
C PHE A 54 -3.43 -1.53 11.74
N LEU A 55 -3.43 -1.81 10.43
CA LEU A 55 -3.06 -0.83 9.42
C LEU A 55 -3.99 0.39 9.41
N PHE A 56 -5.30 0.18 9.56
CA PHE A 56 -6.27 1.26 9.64
C PHE A 56 -6.08 2.11 10.90
N GLN A 57 -5.77 1.48 12.04
CA GLN A 57 -5.43 2.16 13.28
C GLN A 57 -4.19 3.05 13.09
N GLN A 58 -3.14 2.54 12.42
CA GLN A 58 -1.95 3.33 12.10
C GLN A 58 -2.29 4.58 11.26
N TRP A 59 -3.18 4.47 10.27
CA TRP A 59 -3.60 5.64 9.50
C TRP A 59 -4.41 6.67 10.30
N MET A 60 -5.06 6.24 11.38
CA MET A 60 -5.93 7.12 12.18
C MET A 60 -5.23 7.73 13.39
N GLU A 61 -4.28 7.00 13.99
CA GLU A 61 -3.62 7.39 15.23
C GLU A 61 -2.19 7.90 15.02
N ASP A 62 -1.51 7.47 13.95
CA ASP A 62 -0.18 7.95 13.61
C ASP A 62 -0.23 9.00 12.48
N ASP A 63 0.05 10.24 12.86
CA ASP A 63 0.09 11.37 11.93
C ASP A 63 1.11 11.18 10.79
N ASN A 64 2.18 10.38 10.99
CA ASN A 64 3.16 10.08 9.95
C ASN A 64 2.56 9.28 8.78
N TYR A 65 1.52 8.48 9.06
CA TYR A 65 0.91 7.55 8.10
C TYR A 65 -0.52 7.90 7.71
N SER A 66 -1.02 9.05 8.18
CA SER A 66 -2.36 9.56 7.87
C SER A 66 -2.72 9.64 6.38
N HIS A 67 -1.74 9.82 5.48
CA HIS A 67 -1.99 9.82 4.04
C HIS A 67 -2.38 8.44 3.49
N GLY A 68 -2.06 7.36 4.21
CA GLY A 68 -2.27 5.98 3.78
C GLY A 68 -3.74 5.65 3.49
N ILE A 69 -4.68 6.29 4.19
CA ILE A 69 -6.13 6.11 3.97
C ILE A 69 -6.57 6.48 2.54
N PHE A 70 -5.90 7.44 1.90
CA PHE A 70 -6.24 7.89 0.55
C PHE A 70 -5.66 6.98 -0.54
N VAL A 71 -4.60 6.22 -0.23
CA VAL A 71 -3.87 5.42 -1.22
C VAL A 71 -4.75 4.35 -1.87
N PRO A 72 -5.55 3.53 -1.15
CA PRO A 72 -6.47 2.57 -1.78
C PRO A 72 -7.46 3.23 -2.75
N VAL A 73 -7.99 4.40 -2.38
CA VAL A 73 -8.95 5.16 -3.21
C VAL A 73 -8.28 5.65 -4.50
N ILE A 74 -7.07 6.23 -4.37
CA ILE A 74 -6.27 6.69 -5.51
C ILE A 74 -5.94 5.51 -6.43
N VAL A 75 -5.48 4.38 -5.90
CA VAL A 75 -5.14 3.18 -6.68
C VAL A 75 -6.37 2.66 -7.42
N GLY A 76 -7.51 2.55 -6.75
CA GLY A 76 -8.77 2.14 -7.37
C GLY A 76 -9.15 3.05 -8.54
N TYR A 77 -9.03 4.37 -8.37
CA TYR A 77 -9.26 5.34 -9.43
C TYR A 77 -8.25 5.19 -10.59
N LEU A 78 -6.95 5.03 -10.32
CA LEU A 78 -5.93 4.88 -11.36
C LEU A 78 -6.12 3.59 -12.17
N ILE A 79 -6.51 2.49 -11.52
CA ILE A 79 -6.84 1.22 -12.19
C ILE A 79 -8.08 1.44 -13.08
N TRP A 80 -9.12 2.10 -12.57
CA TRP A 80 -10.31 2.44 -13.35
C TRP A 80 -9.98 3.34 -14.55
N TRP A 81 -9.13 4.35 -14.37
CA TRP A 81 -8.66 5.23 -15.44
C TRP A 81 -7.93 4.44 -16.54
N ARG A 82 -7.11 3.44 -16.15
CA ARG A 82 -6.36 2.57 -17.06
C ARG A 82 -7.16 1.40 -17.62
N ARG A 83 -8.45 1.24 -17.29
CA ARG A 83 -9.28 0.09 -17.71
C ARG A 83 -9.27 -0.14 -19.23
N LYS A 84 -9.29 0.93 -20.04
CA LYS A 84 -9.26 0.81 -21.51
C LYS A 84 -7.93 0.23 -22.00
N ALA A 85 -6.81 0.65 -21.41
CA ALA A 85 -5.49 0.13 -21.74
C ALA A 85 -5.34 -1.35 -21.32
N VAL A 86 -5.88 -1.71 -20.14
CA VAL A 86 -5.94 -3.11 -19.66
C VAL A 86 -6.73 -3.98 -20.63
N MET A 87 -7.92 -3.54 -21.06
CA MET A 87 -8.74 -4.29 -22.00
C MET A 87 -8.09 -4.40 -23.39
N ALA A 88 -7.42 -3.33 -23.86
CA ALA A 88 -6.70 -3.35 -25.13
C ALA A 88 -5.49 -4.29 -25.13
N ALA A 89 -4.86 -4.53 -23.97
CA ALA A 89 -3.73 -5.45 -23.82
C ALA A 89 -4.13 -6.94 -23.87
N GLY A 90 -5.43 -7.25 -23.81
CA GLY A 90 -5.95 -8.62 -23.79
C GLY A 90 -5.95 -9.22 -22.38
N VAL A 91 -7.14 -9.45 -21.86
CA VAL A 91 -7.36 -10.07 -20.53
C VAL A 91 -7.26 -11.58 -20.69
N VAL A 92 -6.11 -12.14 -20.29
CA VAL A 92 -5.88 -13.59 -20.31
C VAL A 92 -5.38 -14.02 -18.94
N PRO A 93 -6.22 -14.71 -18.15
CA PRO A 93 -5.84 -15.23 -16.82
C PRO A 93 -4.52 -15.98 -16.84
N SER A 94 -3.69 -15.79 -15.82
CA SER A 94 -2.35 -16.38 -15.75
C SER A 94 -2.09 -17.13 -14.45
N TRP A 95 -1.61 -18.37 -14.57
CA TRP A 95 -1.19 -19.19 -13.43
C TRP A 95 -0.01 -18.61 -12.63
N TRP A 96 0.78 -17.72 -13.25
CA TRP A 96 1.81 -16.97 -12.53
C TRP A 96 1.23 -16.12 -11.38
N GLY A 97 0.01 -15.61 -11.54
CA GLY A 97 -0.69 -14.90 -10.48
C GLY A 97 -0.98 -15.81 -9.28
N VAL A 98 -1.39 -17.05 -9.53
CA VAL A 98 -1.62 -18.05 -8.48
C VAL A 98 -0.32 -18.37 -7.72
N GLY A 99 0.80 -18.53 -8.44
CA GLY A 99 2.11 -18.71 -7.80
C GLY A 99 2.49 -17.53 -6.90
N LEU A 100 2.18 -16.31 -7.32
CA LEU A 100 2.45 -15.11 -6.52
C LEU A 100 1.52 -14.99 -5.30
N VAL A 101 0.25 -15.41 -5.42
CA VAL A 101 -0.66 -15.52 -4.27
C VAL A 101 -0.14 -16.53 -3.27
N LEU A 102 0.29 -17.72 -3.72
CA LEU A 102 0.86 -18.75 -2.84
C LEU A 102 2.12 -18.23 -2.12
N PHE A 103 2.99 -17.52 -2.82
CA PHE A 103 4.15 -16.86 -2.20
C PHE A 103 3.73 -15.83 -1.15
N GLY A 104 2.74 -14.99 -1.46
CA GLY A 104 2.17 -14.06 -0.49
C GLY A 104 1.58 -14.75 0.74
N LEU A 105 0.90 -15.88 0.57
CA LEU A 105 0.36 -16.67 1.69
C LEU A 105 1.45 -17.35 2.53
N ILE A 106 2.57 -17.75 1.92
CA ILE A 106 3.74 -18.22 2.68
C ILE A 106 4.30 -17.09 3.54
N LEU A 107 4.41 -15.88 2.98
CA LEU A 107 4.79 -14.68 3.74
C LEU A 107 3.78 -14.35 4.84
N PHE A 108 2.48 -14.57 4.62
CA PHE A 108 1.46 -14.37 5.64
C PHE A 108 1.73 -15.25 6.85
N VAL A 109 1.92 -16.56 6.63
CA VAL A 109 2.22 -17.51 7.69
C VAL A 109 3.53 -17.16 8.40
N LEU A 110 4.58 -16.78 7.65
CA LEU A 110 5.85 -16.34 8.25
C LEU A 110 5.69 -15.06 9.08
N GLY A 111 4.88 -14.11 8.62
CA GLY A 111 4.60 -12.85 9.31
C GLY A 111 3.85 -13.07 10.61
N GLU A 112 2.82 -13.93 10.60
CA GLU A 112 2.07 -14.33 11.78
C GLU A 112 2.96 -15.05 12.81
N LEU A 113 3.76 -16.03 12.36
CA LEU A 113 4.65 -16.79 13.24
C LEU A 113 5.77 -15.93 13.85
N SER A 114 6.20 -14.90 13.13
CA SER A 114 7.27 -14.00 13.58
C SER A 114 6.73 -12.73 14.26
N THR A 115 5.41 -12.55 14.32
CA THR A 115 4.73 -11.33 14.79
C THR A 115 5.24 -10.04 14.12
N LEU A 116 5.62 -10.13 12.83
CA LEU A 116 6.17 -9.01 12.05
C LEU A 116 5.14 -8.46 11.06
N TYR A 117 4.50 -7.34 11.43
CA TYR A 117 3.53 -6.65 10.57
C TYR A 117 4.08 -6.24 9.20
N VAL A 118 5.36 -5.86 9.11
CA VAL A 118 6.02 -5.55 7.82
C VAL A 118 5.90 -6.72 6.84
N VAL A 119 6.08 -7.95 7.33
CA VAL A 119 5.98 -9.15 6.51
C VAL A 119 4.53 -9.40 6.09
N LEU A 120 3.56 -9.12 6.98
CA LEU A 120 2.13 -9.20 6.69
C LEU A 120 1.69 -8.16 5.62
N TYR A 121 2.25 -6.95 5.65
CA TYR A 121 1.99 -5.92 4.63
C TYR A 121 2.56 -6.31 3.26
N LEU A 122 3.79 -6.80 3.21
CA LEU A 122 4.39 -7.32 1.98
C LEU A 122 3.62 -8.52 1.45
N SER A 123 3.20 -9.42 2.35
CA SER A 123 2.33 -10.54 2.04
C SER A 123 1.04 -10.08 1.37
N LEU A 124 0.30 -9.15 1.98
CA LEU A 124 -0.93 -8.58 1.42
C LEU A 124 -0.68 -7.96 0.04
N TRP A 125 0.41 -7.21 -0.12
CA TRP A 125 0.80 -6.62 -1.39
C TRP A 125 1.03 -7.66 -2.48
N PHE A 126 1.78 -8.73 -2.20
CA PHE A 126 2.01 -9.83 -3.14
C PHE A 126 0.71 -10.59 -3.47
N VAL A 127 -0.17 -10.82 -2.49
CA VAL A 127 -1.48 -11.44 -2.73
C VAL A 127 -2.32 -10.57 -3.67
N VAL A 128 -2.41 -9.25 -3.42
CA VAL A 128 -3.16 -8.33 -4.29
C VAL A 128 -2.62 -8.35 -5.72
N ILE A 129 -1.31 -8.26 -5.90
CA ILE A 129 -0.68 -8.34 -7.23
C ILE A 129 -0.94 -9.69 -7.89
N GLY A 130 -0.83 -10.78 -7.12
CA GLY A 130 -1.07 -12.14 -7.58
C GLY A 130 -2.51 -12.33 -8.05
N LEU A 131 -3.49 -11.83 -7.29
CA LEU A 131 -4.91 -11.85 -7.66
C LEU A 131 -5.16 -11.05 -8.94
N VAL A 132 -4.55 -9.87 -9.07
CA VAL A 132 -4.66 -9.06 -10.29
C VAL A 132 -4.06 -9.81 -11.49
N ILE A 133 -2.85 -10.35 -11.40
CA ILE A 133 -2.22 -11.12 -12.48
C ILE A 133 -3.02 -12.39 -12.80
N ALA A 134 -3.60 -13.05 -11.80
CA ALA A 134 -4.45 -14.22 -11.99
C ALA A 134 -5.73 -13.87 -12.75
N ALA A 135 -6.32 -12.70 -12.47
CA ALA A 135 -7.55 -12.24 -13.10
C ALA A 135 -7.35 -11.68 -14.52
N ILE A 136 -6.36 -10.79 -14.71
CA ILE A 136 -6.19 -10.06 -15.97
C ILE A 136 -4.99 -10.50 -16.82
N GLY A 137 -4.06 -11.26 -16.24
CA GLY A 137 -2.84 -11.70 -16.90
C GLY A 137 -1.66 -10.75 -16.74
N ILE A 138 -0.46 -11.28 -17.01
CA ILE A 138 0.82 -10.57 -16.85
C ILE A 138 1.00 -9.42 -17.86
N HIS A 139 0.47 -9.59 -19.08
CA HIS A 139 0.58 -8.58 -20.13
C HIS A 139 -0.30 -7.37 -19.82
N ALA A 140 -1.54 -7.61 -19.41
CA ALA A 140 -2.48 -6.55 -19.04
C ALA A 140 -2.08 -5.86 -17.71
N SER A 141 -1.50 -6.58 -16.75
CA SER A 141 -1.06 -6.00 -15.47
C SER A 141 0.05 -4.95 -15.64
N ARG A 142 0.85 -5.02 -16.72
CA ARG A 142 1.85 -3.99 -17.05
C ARG A 142 1.23 -2.60 -17.24
N ALA A 143 -0.03 -2.52 -17.69
CA ALA A 143 -0.74 -1.24 -17.85
C ALA A 143 -1.05 -0.57 -16.50
N ILE A 144 -1.04 -1.33 -15.40
CA ILE A 144 -1.35 -0.88 -14.04
C ILE A 144 -0.21 -1.16 -13.05
N ILE A 145 1.02 -1.38 -13.53
CA ILE A 145 2.17 -1.65 -12.66
C ILE A 145 2.46 -0.49 -11.68
N PHE A 146 2.26 0.76 -12.13
CA PHE A 146 2.41 1.92 -11.25
C PHE A 146 1.36 1.94 -10.12
N PRO A 147 0.04 1.84 -10.41
CA PRO A 147 -0.97 1.71 -9.35
C PRO A 147 -0.66 0.59 -8.34
N LEU A 148 -0.21 -0.57 -8.83
CA LEU A 148 0.15 -1.70 -7.96
C LEU A 148 1.37 -1.40 -7.09
N GLY A 149 2.39 -0.73 -7.63
CA GLY A 149 3.56 -0.29 -6.85
C GLY A 149 3.22 0.84 -5.87
N TYR A 150 2.32 1.76 -6.26
CA TYR A 150 1.89 2.88 -5.44
C TYR A 150 1.18 2.44 -4.14
N LEU A 151 0.56 1.26 -4.12
CA LEU A 151 0.03 0.65 -2.89
C LEU A 151 1.07 0.55 -1.79
N LEU A 152 2.36 0.36 -2.11
CA LEU A 152 3.40 0.28 -1.08
C LEU A 152 3.50 1.55 -0.23
N THR A 153 3.08 2.71 -0.76
CA THR A 153 3.15 3.99 -0.03
C THR A 153 2.16 4.09 1.14
N MET A 154 1.21 3.15 1.25
CA MET A 154 0.25 3.12 2.36
C MET A 154 0.74 2.32 3.56
N PHE A 155 1.76 1.47 3.37
CA PHE A 155 2.27 0.61 4.44
C PHE A 155 3.35 1.33 5.24
N PRO A 156 3.33 1.19 6.58
CA PRO A 156 4.38 1.77 7.40
C PRO A 156 5.71 1.04 7.18
N LEU A 157 6.79 1.79 7.33
CA LEU A 157 8.14 1.27 7.17
C LEU A 157 8.51 0.33 8.34
N PRO A 158 9.52 -0.54 8.16
CA PRO A 158 10.06 -1.29 9.29
C PRO A 158 10.56 -0.35 10.38
N GLN A 159 10.23 -0.65 11.65
CA GLN A 159 10.53 0.19 12.81
C GLN A 159 11.98 0.68 12.84
N ILE A 160 12.93 -0.21 12.52
CA ILE A 160 14.37 0.11 12.49
C ILE A 160 14.67 1.18 11.45
N LEU A 161 14.08 1.08 10.24
CA LEU A 161 14.31 2.04 9.18
C LEU A 161 13.66 3.38 9.52
N GLU A 162 12.45 3.36 10.08
CA GLU A 162 11.74 4.54 10.52
C GLU A 162 12.51 5.29 11.62
N GLN A 163 12.95 4.59 12.67
CA GLN A 163 13.73 5.17 13.77
C GLN A 163 15.05 5.78 13.28
N ASN A 164 15.76 5.09 12.39
CA ASN A 164 17.00 5.60 11.80
C ASN A 164 16.75 6.87 10.98
N LEU A 165 15.68 6.88 10.16
CA LEU A 165 15.32 8.05 9.36
C LEU A 165 14.86 9.21 10.24
N SER A 166 14.04 8.93 11.25
CA SER A 166 13.56 9.87 12.27
C SER A 166 14.75 10.53 12.98
N ALA A 167 15.71 9.75 13.48
CA ALA A 167 16.90 10.28 14.16
C ALA A 167 17.76 11.16 13.25
N GLN A 168 18.00 10.75 12.00
CA GLN A 168 18.78 11.56 11.06
C GLN A 168 18.08 12.90 10.74
N LEU A 169 16.78 12.87 10.48
CA LEU A 169 16.03 14.08 10.18
C LEU A 169 15.90 15.00 11.40
N GLN A 170 15.80 14.45 12.62
CA GLN A 170 15.84 15.23 13.85
C GLN A 170 17.15 16.00 13.99
N LEU A 171 18.30 15.38 13.73
CA LEU A 171 19.61 16.04 13.78
C LEU A 171 19.75 17.17 12.75
N ILE A 172 19.21 16.96 11.54
CA ILE A 172 19.21 18.00 10.49
C ILE A 172 18.26 19.14 10.89
N SER A 173 17.08 18.80 11.40
CA SER A 173 16.05 19.77 11.77
C SER A 173 16.45 20.59 13.00
N SER A 174 17.12 19.99 13.99
CA SER A 174 17.66 20.70 15.15
C SER A 174 18.78 21.65 14.76
N ALA A 175 19.66 21.25 13.83
CA ALA A 175 20.69 22.13 13.28
C ALA A 175 20.08 23.34 12.54
N PHE A 176 19.05 23.10 11.71
CA PHE A 176 18.35 24.17 10.99
C PHE A 176 17.60 25.10 11.96
N GLY A 177 16.92 24.54 12.97
CA GLY A 177 16.20 25.31 13.99
C GLY A 177 17.13 26.24 14.79
N VAL A 178 18.30 25.75 15.22
CA VAL A 178 19.32 26.60 15.86
C VAL A 178 19.79 27.72 14.94
N GLY A 179 20.03 27.42 13.65
CA GLY A 179 20.37 28.43 12.65
C GLY A 179 19.29 29.52 12.54
N CYS A 180 18.01 29.15 12.49
CA CYS A 180 16.90 30.09 12.47
C CYS A 180 16.85 30.98 13.73
N LEU A 181 17.07 30.42 14.92
CA LEU A 181 17.07 31.17 16.18
C LEU A 181 18.25 32.16 16.25
N GLN A 182 19.44 31.71 15.88
CA GLN A 182 20.64 32.54 15.83
C GLN A 182 20.51 33.69 14.83
N LEU A 183 19.82 33.47 13.70
CA LEU A 183 19.53 34.53 12.72
C LEU A 183 18.65 35.66 13.29
N ILE A 184 17.82 35.37 14.31
CA ILE A 184 16.94 36.34 14.98
C ILE A 184 17.62 36.94 16.23
N GLY A 185 18.88 36.55 16.51
CA GLY A 185 19.67 37.07 17.61
C GLY A 185 19.53 36.30 18.93
N ILE A 186 18.89 35.12 18.90
CA ILE A 186 18.75 34.26 20.08
C ILE A 186 19.99 33.37 20.21
N THR A 187 20.64 33.39 21.38
CA THR A 187 21.78 32.52 21.68
C THR A 187 21.29 31.09 21.90
N ALA A 188 21.51 30.22 20.93
CA ALA A 188 21.13 28.81 20.99
C ALA A 188 22.32 27.91 20.63
N PHE A 189 22.51 26.83 21.37
CA PHE A 189 23.52 25.79 21.11
C PHE A 189 22.84 24.43 20.89
N ARG A 190 23.52 23.53 20.17
CA ARG A 190 22.99 22.19 19.84
C ARG A 190 23.88 21.11 20.42
N GLU A 191 23.29 20.18 21.16
CA GLU A 191 23.90 18.91 21.56
C GLU A 191 23.03 17.76 21.06
N GLY A 192 23.41 17.14 19.93
CA GLY A 192 22.58 16.13 19.27
C GLY A 192 21.23 16.69 18.80
N ASN A 193 20.13 16.16 19.35
CA ASN A 193 18.76 16.63 19.11
C ASN A 193 18.23 17.56 20.22
N VAL A 194 19.07 17.96 21.16
CA VAL A 194 18.75 18.94 22.20
C VAL A 194 19.25 20.33 21.78
N ILE A 195 18.37 21.32 21.89
CA ILE A 195 18.65 22.74 21.66
C ILE A 195 18.70 23.42 23.03
N ASP A 196 19.86 23.93 23.39
CA ASP A 196 20.09 24.65 24.65
C ASP A 196 19.98 26.16 24.43
N LEU A 197 19.05 26.81 25.13
CA LEU A 197 18.82 28.26 25.10
C LEU A 197 19.40 28.97 26.34
N GLY A 198 20.11 28.25 27.21
CA GLY A 198 20.62 28.73 28.50
C GLY A 198 19.74 28.27 29.67
N PRO A 199 18.66 29.01 30.02
CA PRO A 199 17.81 28.62 31.14
C PRO A 199 16.82 27.49 30.78
N ILE A 200 16.62 27.19 29.49
CA ILE A 200 15.67 26.20 28.98
C ILE A 200 16.36 25.31 27.95
N GLN A 201 16.12 24.01 28.04
CA GLN A 201 16.54 23.04 27.04
C GLN A 201 15.31 22.51 26.29
N LEU A 202 15.35 22.56 24.96
CA LEU A 202 14.31 22.06 24.07
C LEU A 202 14.79 20.78 23.41
N GLN A 203 14.12 19.67 23.70
CA GLN A 203 14.39 18.41 23.03
C GLN A 203 13.53 18.27 21.78
N VAL A 204 14.18 18.03 20.63
CA VAL A 204 13.48 17.71 19.38
C VAL A 204 13.03 16.25 19.45
N VAL A 205 11.77 16.05 19.85
CA VAL A 205 11.13 14.73 19.93
C VAL A 205 10.80 14.16 18.55
N GLU A 206 10.44 12.88 18.50
CA GLU A 206 10.11 12.16 17.25
C GLU A 206 9.03 12.83 16.40
N ALA A 207 8.06 13.48 17.04
CA ALA A 207 7.02 14.28 16.36
C ALA A 207 7.57 15.47 15.54
N CYS A 208 8.83 15.85 15.77
CA CYS A 208 9.56 16.91 15.08
C CYS A 208 10.62 16.36 14.12
N SER A 209 10.58 15.07 13.77
CA SER A 209 11.47 14.47 12.75
C SER A 209 11.15 14.92 11.33
N GLY A 210 9.94 15.43 11.07
CA GLY A 210 9.49 15.81 9.73
C GLY A 210 8.97 14.65 8.88
N LEU A 211 8.91 13.41 9.41
CA LEU A 211 8.31 12.26 8.71
C LEU A 211 6.85 12.51 8.31
N ARG A 212 6.08 13.18 9.18
CA ARG A 212 4.72 13.69 8.93
C ARG A 212 4.57 14.49 7.64
N TYR A 213 5.62 15.17 7.18
CA TYR A 213 5.61 15.87 5.91
C TYR A 213 6.23 15.02 4.80
N LEU A 214 7.31 14.30 5.10
CA LEU A 214 8.08 13.53 4.12
C LEU A 214 7.25 12.42 3.45
N PHE A 215 6.53 11.60 4.23
CA PHE A 215 5.80 10.46 3.66
C PHE A 215 4.63 10.91 2.76
N PRO A 216 3.74 11.83 3.19
CA PRO A 216 2.69 12.33 2.31
C PRO A 216 3.23 13.06 1.08
N LEU A 217 4.27 13.90 1.22
CA LEU A 217 4.88 14.61 0.08
C LEU A 217 5.52 13.64 -0.92
N THR A 218 6.16 12.58 -0.44
CA THR A 218 6.75 11.55 -1.32
C THR A 218 5.66 10.79 -2.06
N SER A 219 4.59 10.40 -1.36
CA SER A 219 3.42 9.75 -1.97
C SER A 219 2.79 10.65 -3.04
N LEU A 220 2.53 11.92 -2.71
CA LEU A 220 1.99 12.90 -3.66
C LEU A 220 2.94 13.16 -4.84
N ALA A 221 4.25 13.27 -4.60
CA ALA A 221 5.24 13.47 -5.66
C ALA A 221 5.31 12.27 -6.60
N LEU A 222 5.20 11.04 -6.09
CA LEU A 222 5.09 9.83 -6.91
C LEU A 222 3.83 9.84 -7.78
N LEU A 223 2.68 10.22 -7.20
CA LEU A 223 1.43 10.35 -7.94
C LEU A 223 1.55 11.41 -9.05
N CYS A 224 2.05 12.60 -8.72
CA CYS A 224 2.30 13.67 -9.68
C CYS A 224 3.28 13.25 -10.77
N ALA A 225 4.39 12.59 -10.42
CA ALA A 225 5.36 12.05 -11.36
C ALA A 225 4.72 11.06 -12.35
N TYR A 226 3.71 10.30 -11.92
CA TYR A 226 2.97 9.41 -12.81
C TYR A 226 1.98 10.14 -13.73
N LEU A 227 1.23 11.09 -13.17
CA LEU A 227 0.21 11.84 -13.91
C LEU A 227 0.83 12.81 -14.93
N PHE A 228 1.93 13.47 -14.57
CA PHE A 228 2.66 14.35 -15.47
C PHE A 228 3.51 13.53 -16.45
N GLN A 229 3.19 13.60 -17.75
CA GLN A 229 3.92 12.91 -18.81
C GLN A 229 5.20 13.67 -19.22
N ASP A 230 6.07 13.90 -18.25
CA ASP A 230 7.31 14.64 -18.46
C ASP A 230 8.55 13.72 -18.51
N ARG A 231 9.73 14.29 -18.77
CA ARG A 231 10.99 13.51 -18.83
C ARG A 231 11.31 12.85 -17.47
N VAL A 232 11.87 11.64 -17.50
CA VAL A 232 12.17 10.84 -16.28
C VAL A 232 13.03 11.61 -15.26
N TRP A 233 14.02 12.39 -15.70
CA TRP A 233 14.85 13.18 -14.79
C TRP A 233 14.05 14.23 -14.00
N LYS A 234 13.01 14.84 -14.61
CA LYS A 234 12.12 15.80 -13.91
C LYS A 234 11.26 15.09 -12.87
N LYS A 235 10.82 13.87 -13.18
CA LYS A 235 10.07 13.02 -12.24
C LYS A 235 10.93 12.64 -11.05
N ILE A 236 12.18 12.24 -11.30
CA ILE A 236 13.14 11.95 -10.24
C ILE A 236 13.41 13.21 -9.41
N LEU A 237 13.62 14.36 -10.05
CA LEU A 237 13.82 15.63 -9.36
C LEU A 237 12.61 16.02 -8.50
N LEU A 238 11.39 15.82 -9.00
CA LEU A 238 10.15 16.08 -8.27
C LEU A 238 10.06 15.21 -7.01
N VAL A 239 10.29 13.89 -7.12
CA VAL A 239 10.28 12.99 -5.97
C VAL A 239 11.41 13.33 -5.00
N ALA A 240 12.62 13.60 -5.52
CA ALA A 240 13.76 13.99 -4.71
C ALA A 240 13.55 15.33 -3.98
N SER A 241 12.74 16.24 -4.54
CA SER A 241 12.40 17.52 -3.92
C SER A 241 11.52 17.38 -2.67
N ALA A 242 10.83 16.24 -2.48
CA ALA A 242 10.04 16.00 -1.28
C ALA A 242 10.87 16.07 0.00
N VAL A 243 12.12 15.58 -0.04
CA VAL A 243 13.06 15.60 1.10
C VAL A 243 13.42 17.01 1.55
N PRO A 244 14.01 17.89 0.72
CA PRO A 244 14.34 19.25 1.13
C PRO A 244 13.09 20.07 1.50
N ILE A 245 11.96 19.86 0.81
CA ILE A 245 10.70 20.53 1.17
C ILE A 245 10.26 20.12 2.57
N ALA A 246 10.28 18.82 2.90
CA ALA A 246 9.90 18.32 4.22
C ALA A 246 10.83 18.87 5.33
N ILE A 247 12.14 18.92 5.08
CA ILE A 247 13.12 19.49 6.01
C ILE A 247 12.84 20.98 6.26
N VAL A 248 12.59 21.76 5.20
CA VAL A 248 12.30 23.20 5.33
C VAL A 248 11.00 23.44 6.08
N LEU A 249 9.92 22.72 5.73
CA LEU A 249 8.62 22.85 6.43
C LEU A 249 8.75 22.49 7.91
N ASN A 250 9.48 21.42 8.22
CA ASN A 250 9.70 21.00 9.60
C ASN A 250 10.58 21.98 10.38
N GLY A 251 11.65 22.49 9.77
CA GLY A 251 12.52 23.50 10.35
C GLY A 251 11.78 24.80 10.65
N LEU A 252 10.92 25.26 9.73
CA LEU A 252 10.03 26.41 9.96
C LEU A 252 9.07 26.15 11.13
N ARG A 253 8.48 24.96 11.24
CA ARG A 253 7.63 24.59 12.38
C ARG A 253 8.38 24.70 13.71
N ILE A 254 9.59 24.13 13.80
CA ILE A 254 10.42 24.18 15.02
C ILE A 254 10.77 25.62 15.37
N GLY A 255 11.18 26.43 14.39
CA GLY A 255 11.49 27.85 14.58
C GLY A 255 10.28 28.65 15.09
N MET A 256 9.08 28.41 14.52
CA MET A 256 7.84 29.04 14.98
C MET A 256 7.50 28.64 16.42
N ILE A 257 7.66 27.37 16.80
CA ILE A 257 7.44 26.91 18.19
C ILE A 257 8.43 27.59 19.14
N GLY A 258 9.70 27.67 18.78
CA GLY A 258 10.73 28.34 19.59
C GLY A 258 10.44 29.83 19.81
N LEU A 259 10.02 30.54 18.77
CA LEU A 259 9.63 31.96 18.87
C LEU A 259 8.41 32.17 19.78
N LEU A 260 7.42 31.28 19.68
CA LEU A 260 6.23 31.35 20.54
C LEU A 260 6.58 31.14 22.02
N ILE A 261 7.47 30.19 22.33
CA ILE A 261 7.93 29.94 23.70
C ILE A 261 8.66 31.15 24.27
N GLU A 262 9.54 31.77 23.48
CA GLU A 262 10.32 32.93 23.92
C GLU A 262 9.43 34.14 24.22
N TRP A 263 8.41 34.40 23.38
CA TRP A 263 7.59 35.61 23.49
C TRP A 263 6.42 35.46 24.47
N TYR A 264 5.84 34.26 24.60
CA TYR A 264 4.65 34.03 25.43
C TYR A 264 4.93 33.19 26.69
N GLY A 265 6.17 32.74 26.89
CA GLY A 265 6.54 31.82 27.97
C GLY A 265 6.07 30.38 27.70
N GLN A 266 6.49 29.45 28.57
CA GLN A 266 6.25 28.01 28.40
C GLN A 266 4.77 27.61 28.23
N GLY A 267 3.83 28.42 28.73
CA GLY A 267 2.39 28.15 28.65
C GLY A 267 1.79 28.20 27.24
N ALA A 268 2.45 28.82 26.26
CA ALA A 268 1.98 28.84 24.87
C ALA A 268 2.34 27.58 24.07
N ALA A 269 3.36 26.82 24.50
CA ALA A 269 3.74 25.57 23.83
C ALA A 269 2.79 24.41 24.15
N GLU A 270 2.28 24.32 25.37
CA GLU A 270 1.36 23.25 25.78
C GLU A 270 0.06 23.26 24.96
N GLY A 271 -0.43 24.44 24.55
CA GLY A 271 -1.65 24.58 23.74
C GLY A 271 -1.53 24.13 22.28
N PHE A 272 -0.31 24.14 21.71
CA PHE A 272 -0.06 23.70 20.32
C PHE A 272 0.56 22.29 20.23
N MET A 273 1.17 21.78 21.30
CA MET A 273 1.70 20.41 21.36
C MET A 273 0.58 19.36 21.48
N HIS A 274 -0.63 19.79 21.86
CA HIS A 274 -1.84 18.96 21.92
C HIS A 274 -2.84 19.24 20.77
N ALA A 275 -2.43 19.97 19.72
CA ALA A 275 -3.25 20.32 18.55
C ALA A 275 -2.74 19.68 17.26
#